data_AF-A0A4Y9S7G3-F1
#
_entry.id   AF-A0A4Y9S7G3-F1
#
_cell.length_a   1.000
_cell.length_b   1.000
_cell.length_c   1.000
_cell.angle_alpha   90.00
_cell.angle_beta   90.00
_cell.angle_gamma   90.00
#
_symmetry.space_group_name_H-M   'P 1'
#
loop_
_entity.id
_entity.type
_entity.pdbx_description
1 polymer ?
#
loop_
_entity_poly.entity_id
_entity_poly.type
_entity_poly.pdbx_seq_one_letter_code
_entity_poly.pdbx_strand_id
1 'polypeptide(L)'
;MKIWTYITRHRAVFLFGLTLLAAAASLASDPDSGWATALGGLAMLQGIWAVAASHWVRKKLLDYPAADMSKLFETASKEPTGAGLALIAISILLVGLLMVFSPRAHAAELPAGAVRYLPVLKAEQQRLWPDHPHPVLLASLVEQESCITLHSRGCWNPGAQLKTAREEGAGVGQITRAYRADGSLRFDALADLREQYGAELGALSWSSVYQRADLQLRALVLMSRDSARQFRQAPAMLEFGDAGYNGGPAGVQRERRACAMAKGCDPGQWFGHVELHCLKSRQPLYGGRSACDINREHVRNVILVRAPKYEPAWAAP
;
A
#
# COMPACT_ATOMS: atom_id res chain seq x y z
N MET A 1 -53.33 -0.17 -4.29
CA MET A 1 -53.45 -1.12 -5.42
C MET A 1 -52.38 -0.96 -6.52
N LYS A 2 -51.96 0.26 -6.92
CA LYS A 2 -50.97 0.50 -8.00
C LYS A 2 -49.51 0.08 -7.71
N ILE A 3 -49.05 0.14 -6.46
CA ILE A 3 -47.68 -0.26 -6.08
C ILE A 3 -47.53 -1.79 -6.10
N TRP A 4 -48.55 -2.51 -5.62
CA TRP A 4 -48.55 -3.97 -5.60
C TRP A 4 -48.42 -4.57 -7.00
N THR A 5 -49.12 -3.98 -7.99
CA THR A 5 -49.02 -4.36 -9.41
C THR A 5 -47.68 -4.03 -10.06
N TYR A 6 -46.86 -3.14 -9.47
CA TYR A 6 -45.51 -2.85 -9.94
C TYR A 6 -44.48 -3.81 -9.36
N ILE A 7 -44.63 -4.16 -8.07
CA ILE A 7 -43.74 -5.05 -7.33
C ILE A 7 -43.91 -6.52 -7.77
N THR A 8 -45.13 -6.94 -8.13
CA THR A 8 -45.40 -8.32 -8.57
C THR A 8 -45.12 -8.57 -10.05
N ARG A 9 -44.63 -7.58 -10.81
CA ARG A 9 -44.20 -7.81 -12.20
C ARG A 9 -43.02 -8.77 -12.20
N HIS A 10 -43.04 -9.75 -13.10
CA HIS A 10 -41.97 -10.75 -13.26
C HIS A 10 -40.56 -10.14 -13.22
N ARG A 11 -40.35 -9.01 -13.90
CA ARG A 11 -39.05 -8.29 -13.89
C ARG A 11 -38.60 -7.85 -12.50
N ALA A 12 -39.52 -7.38 -11.66
CA ALA A 12 -39.20 -6.88 -10.33
C ALA A 12 -38.90 -8.05 -9.41
N VAL A 13 -39.73 -9.09 -9.45
CA VAL A 13 -39.52 -10.33 -8.69
C VAL A 13 -38.19 -11.00 -9.08
N PHE A 14 -37.89 -11.07 -10.38
CA PHE A 14 -36.64 -11.64 -10.89
C PHE A 14 -35.42 -10.85 -10.43
N LEU A 15 -35.42 -9.53 -10.60
CA LEU A 15 -34.28 -8.68 -10.20
C LEU A 15 -34.06 -8.70 -8.68
N PHE A 16 -35.11 -8.48 -7.88
CA PHE A 16 -34.99 -8.49 -6.42
C PHE A 16 -34.61 -9.88 -5.90
N GLY A 17 -35.22 -10.95 -6.43
CA GLY A 17 -34.91 -12.32 -6.04
C GLY A 17 -33.46 -12.70 -6.37
N LEU A 18 -32.98 -12.36 -7.56
CA LEU A 18 -31.60 -12.64 -7.98
C LEU A 18 -30.58 -11.84 -7.15
N THR A 19 -30.87 -10.58 -6.81
CA THR A 19 -30.01 -9.78 -5.94
C THR A 19 -29.92 -10.36 -4.53
N LEU A 20 -31.03 -10.84 -3.96
CA LEU A 20 -31.02 -11.49 -2.64
C LEU A 20 -30.24 -12.82 -2.67
N LEU A 21 -30.39 -13.61 -3.73
CA LEU A 21 -29.61 -14.85 -3.92
C LEU A 21 -28.12 -14.56 -4.08
N ALA A 22 -27.76 -13.54 -4.86
CA ALA A 22 -26.36 -13.12 -5.03
C ALA A 22 -25.76 -12.60 -3.71
N ALA A 23 -26.51 -11.82 -2.92
CA ALA A 23 -26.08 -11.36 -1.61
C ALA A 23 -25.88 -12.51 -0.61
N ALA A 24 -26.81 -13.48 -0.60
CA ALA A 24 -26.69 -14.68 0.23
C ALA A 24 -25.49 -15.55 -0.18
N ALA A 25 -25.25 -15.71 -1.49
CA ALA A 25 -24.09 -16.43 -2.00
C ALA A 25 -22.78 -15.71 -1.62
N SER A 26 -22.70 -14.39 -1.79
CA SER A 26 -21.55 -13.58 -1.37
C SER A 26 -21.22 -13.77 0.11
N LEU A 27 -22.23 -13.66 0.98
CA LEU A 27 -22.08 -13.83 2.42
C LEU A 27 -21.60 -15.24 2.80
N ALA A 28 -22.12 -16.27 2.13
CA ALA A 28 -21.74 -17.65 2.37
C ALA A 28 -20.32 -17.98 1.90
N SER A 29 -19.83 -17.29 0.87
CA SER A 29 -18.47 -17.45 0.32
C SER A 29 -17.43 -16.51 0.93
N ASP A 30 -17.82 -15.69 1.91
CA ASP A 30 -16.98 -14.62 2.47
C ASP A 30 -15.87 -15.19 3.38
N PRO A 31 -14.58 -14.99 3.04
CA PRO A 31 -13.47 -15.50 3.85
C PRO A 31 -13.27 -14.72 5.16
N ASP A 32 -13.86 -13.52 5.28
CA ASP A 32 -13.66 -12.55 6.35
C ASP A 32 -14.88 -12.48 7.29
N SER A 33 -15.58 -13.60 7.48
CA SER A 33 -16.75 -13.71 8.36
C SER A 33 -17.86 -12.68 8.04
N GLY A 34 -18.02 -12.31 6.77
CA GLY A 34 -19.06 -11.41 6.29
C GLY A 34 -18.66 -9.94 6.17
N TRP A 35 -17.43 -9.57 6.55
CA TRP A 35 -16.97 -8.19 6.48
C TRP A 35 -16.75 -7.69 5.04
N ALA A 36 -16.18 -8.53 4.17
CA ALA A 36 -15.99 -8.19 2.76
C ALA A 36 -17.33 -7.96 2.04
N THR A 37 -18.32 -8.81 2.33
CA THR A 37 -19.69 -8.71 1.82
C THR A 37 -20.38 -7.45 2.34
N ALA A 38 -20.17 -7.07 3.60
CA ALA A 38 -20.71 -5.82 4.16
C ALA A 38 -20.12 -4.57 3.46
N LEU A 39 -18.81 -4.54 3.23
CA LEU A 39 -18.15 -3.46 2.47
C LEU A 39 -18.63 -3.41 1.02
N GLY A 40 -18.78 -4.56 0.36
CA GLY A 40 -19.37 -4.66 -0.98
C GLY A 40 -20.82 -4.13 -1.01
N GLY A 41 -21.63 -4.45 -0.01
CA GLY A 41 -22.99 -3.95 0.14
C GLY A 41 -23.05 -2.42 0.32
N LEU A 42 -22.14 -1.84 1.11
CA LEU A 42 -22.02 -0.39 1.26
C LEU A 42 -21.67 0.30 -0.07
N ALA A 43 -20.76 -0.29 -0.86
CA ALA A 43 -20.42 0.23 -2.19
C ALA A 43 -21.63 0.16 -3.17
N MET A 44 -22.43 -0.91 -3.11
CA MET A 44 -23.66 -1.02 -3.89
C MET A 44 -24.70 0.04 -3.49
N LEU A 45 -24.89 0.27 -2.18
CA LEU A 45 -25.79 1.32 -1.68
C LEU A 45 -25.34 2.71 -2.14
N GLN A 46 -24.03 2.98 -2.14
CA GLN A 46 -23.47 4.21 -2.70
C GLN A 46 -23.81 4.35 -4.19
N GLY A 47 -23.67 3.27 -4.98
CA GLY A 47 -24.05 3.25 -6.40
C GLY A 47 -25.54 3.54 -6.63
N ILE A 48 -26.43 2.93 -5.84
CA ILE A 48 -27.88 3.19 -5.90
C ILE A 48 -28.18 4.66 -5.58
N TRP A 49 -27.55 5.20 -4.54
CA TRP A 49 -27.69 6.61 -4.18
C TRP A 49 -27.18 7.55 -5.28
N ALA A 50 -26.03 7.25 -5.88
CA ALA A 50 -25.47 8.04 -6.97
C ALA A 50 -26.42 8.10 -8.18
N VAL A 51 -27.01 6.96 -8.56
CA VAL A 51 -28.01 6.90 -9.66
C VAL A 51 -29.29 7.66 -9.28
N ALA A 52 -29.80 7.47 -8.07
CA ALA A 52 -31.02 8.15 -7.60
C ALA A 52 -30.83 9.68 -7.55
N ALA A 53 -29.71 10.14 -6.98
CA ALA A 53 -29.34 11.55 -6.92
C ALA A 53 -29.13 12.14 -8.33
N SER A 54 -28.38 11.45 -9.20
CA SER A 54 -28.16 11.89 -10.58
C SER A 54 -29.47 12.00 -11.36
N HIS A 55 -30.39 11.06 -11.19
CA HIS A 55 -31.71 11.12 -11.81
C HIS A 55 -32.55 12.30 -11.30
N TRP A 56 -32.52 12.57 -10.00
CA TRP A 56 -33.26 13.67 -9.39
C TRP A 56 -32.69 15.04 -9.81
N VAL A 57 -31.37 15.21 -9.75
CA VAL A 57 -30.67 16.42 -10.19
C VAL A 57 -30.89 16.68 -11.67
N ARG A 58 -30.78 15.65 -12.52
CA ARG A 58 -31.09 15.77 -13.96
C ARG A 58 -32.50 16.32 -14.20
N LYS A 59 -33.50 15.80 -13.48
CA LYS A 59 -34.88 16.31 -13.59
C LYS A 59 -34.92 17.79 -13.25
N LYS A 60 -34.30 18.21 -12.15
CA LYS A 60 -34.31 19.62 -11.72
C LYS A 60 -33.53 20.55 -12.63
N LEU A 61 -32.43 20.10 -13.21
CA LEU A 61 -31.67 20.86 -14.20
C LEU A 61 -32.45 21.10 -15.50
N LEU A 62 -33.48 20.30 -15.80
CA LEU A 62 -34.23 20.35 -17.05
C LEU A 62 -35.74 20.64 -16.84
N ASP A 63 -36.08 21.23 -15.69
CA ASP A 63 -37.46 21.54 -15.26
C ASP A 63 -37.71 23.06 -15.31
N TYR A 64 -37.28 23.71 -16.41
CA TYR A 64 -37.58 25.13 -16.67
C TYR A 64 -37.88 25.39 -18.15
N PRO A 65 -38.66 26.44 -18.49
CA PRO A 65 -39.27 26.58 -19.81
C PRO A 65 -38.32 26.55 -21.01
N ALA A 66 -37.08 27.01 -20.84
CA ALA A 66 -36.07 27.05 -21.90
C ALA A 66 -35.28 25.73 -22.08
N ALA A 67 -35.44 24.75 -21.18
CA ALA A 67 -34.78 23.44 -21.23
C ALA A 67 -35.71 22.28 -20.83
N ASP A 68 -37.01 22.43 -21.09
CA ASP A 68 -38.04 21.45 -20.73
C ASP A 68 -37.81 20.13 -21.49
N MET A 69 -37.51 19.08 -20.74
CA MET A 69 -37.17 17.78 -21.30
C MET A 69 -38.34 17.11 -22.03
N SER A 70 -39.58 17.31 -21.59
CA SER A 70 -40.76 16.74 -22.23
C SER A 70 -40.96 17.36 -23.61
N LYS A 71 -40.86 18.69 -23.72
CA LYS A 71 -40.95 19.41 -25.00
C LYS A 71 -39.80 19.06 -25.94
N LEU A 72 -38.60 18.89 -25.39
CA LEU A 72 -37.42 18.47 -26.14
C LEU A 72 -37.65 17.08 -26.76
N PHE A 73 -38.09 16.09 -25.99
CA PHE A 73 -38.35 14.75 -26.51
C PHE A 73 -39.53 14.70 -27.46
N GLU A 74 -40.61 15.43 -27.19
CA GLU A 74 -41.75 15.51 -28.10
C GLU A 74 -41.32 16.04 -29.47
N THR A 75 -40.51 17.10 -29.49
CA THR A 75 -39.99 17.69 -30.73
C THR A 75 -38.98 16.77 -31.40
N ALA A 76 -38.01 16.27 -30.64
CA ALA A 76 -36.93 15.40 -31.13
C ALA A 76 -37.46 14.07 -31.69
N SER A 77 -38.54 13.53 -31.13
CA SER A 77 -39.13 12.25 -31.55
C SER A 77 -39.75 12.27 -32.96
N LYS A 78 -39.96 13.45 -33.54
CA LYS A 78 -40.52 13.61 -34.89
C LYS A 78 -39.54 13.16 -35.98
N GLU A 79 -38.25 13.10 -35.69
CA GLU A 79 -37.22 12.66 -36.62
C GLU A 79 -36.22 11.71 -35.93
N PRO A 80 -35.79 10.61 -36.59
CA PRO A 80 -34.83 9.66 -36.00
C PRO A 80 -33.53 10.32 -35.53
N THR A 81 -33.00 11.28 -36.29
CA THR A 81 -31.78 12.03 -35.97
C THR A 81 -31.98 12.89 -34.72
N GLY A 82 -33.10 13.60 -34.63
CA GLY A 82 -33.44 14.41 -33.45
C GLY A 82 -33.53 13.56 -32.18
N ALA A 83 -34.22 12.42 -32.26
CA ALA A 83 -34.35 11.48 -31.15
C ALA A 83 -32.98 10.94 -30.68
N GLY A 84 -32.09 10.61 -31.63
CA GLY A 84 -30.73 10.18 -31.33
C GLY A 84 -29.92 11.24 -30.59
N LEU A 85 -29.95 12.50 -31.07
CA LEU A 85 -29.22 13.60 -30.43
C LEU A 85 -29.72 13.89 -29.01
N ALA A 86 -31.03 13.84 -28.78
CA ALA A 86 -31.61 14.03 -27.45
C ALA A 86 -31.14 12.94 -26.45
N LEU A 87 -31.06 11.68 -26.89
CA LEU A 87 -30.55 10.57 -26.07
C LEU A 87 -29.05 10.73 -25.76
N ILE A 88 -28.24 11.15 -26.73
CA ILE A 88 -26.80 11.40 -26.53
C ILE A 88 -26.60 12.52 -25.50
N ALA A 89 -27.30 13.64 -25.64
CA ALA A 89 -27.19 14.77 -24.71
C ALA A 89 -27.51 14.36 -23.27
N ILE A 90 -28.56 13.55 -23.08
CA ILE A 90 -28.93 13.04 -21.75
C ILE A 90 -27.91 12.04 -21.22
N SER A 91 -27.34 11.21 -22.08
CA SER A 91 -26.30 10.26 -21.69
C SER A 91 -25.05 10.99 -21.20
N ILE A 92 -24.61 12.05 -21.89
CA ILE A 92 -23.49 12.90 -21.47
C ILE A 92 -23.78 13.55 -20.12
N LEU A 93 -24.96 14.13 -19.95
CA LEU A 93 -25.36 14.76 -18.68
C LEU A 93 -25.38 13.74 -17.52
N LEU A 94 -25.92 12.54 -17.76
CA LEU A 94 -25.93 11.47 -16.77
C LEU A 94 -24.53 10.98 -16.41
N VAL A 95 -23.64 10.81 -17.39
CA VAL A 95 -22.23 10.46 -17.14
C VAL A 95 -21.56 11.55 -16.30
N GLY A 96 -21.74 12.82 -16.65
CA GLY A 96 -21.20 13.95 -15.89
C GLY A 96 -21.69 13.98 -14.43
N LEU A 97 -22.99 13.76 -14.21
CA LEU A 97 -23.56 13.69 -12.86
C LEU A 97 -23.04 12.48 -12.07
N LEU A 98 -22.92 11.32 -12.71
CA LEU A 98 -22.39 10.11 -12.07
C LEU A 98 -20.89 10.24 -11.73
N MET A 99 -20.11 10.95 -12.55
CA MET A 99 -18.68 11.22 -12.27
C MET A 99 -18.46 12.02 -10.98
N VAL A 100 -19.44 12.83 -10.52
CA VAL A 100 -19.36 13.54 -9.23
C VAL A 100 -19.27 12.56 -8.05
N PHE A 101 -19.90 11.39 -8.19
CA PHE A 101 -19.91 10.32 -7.18
C PHE A 101 -18.81 9.28 -7.40
N SER A 102 -18.00 9.43 -8.46
CA SER A 102 -16.86 8.57 -8.70
C SER A 102 -15.85 8.77 -7.56
N PRO A 103 -15.35 7.69 -6.94
CA PRO A 103 -14.27 7.78 -5.96
C PRO A 103 -13.12 8.58 -6.56
N ARG A 104 -12.78 9.72 -5.94
CA ARG A 104 -11.54 10.42 -6.27
C ARG A 104 -10.42 9.66 -5.58
N ALA A 105 -9.57 9.01 -6.36
CA ALA A 105 -8.27 8.57 -5.87
C ALA A 105 -7.45 9.84 -5.59
N HIS A 106 -7.52 10.34 -4.36
CA HIS A 106 -6.55 11.31 -3.90
C HIS A 106 -5.23 10.56 -3.75
N ALA A 107 -4.24 10.87 -4.60
CA ALA A 107 -2.88 10.41 -4.37
C ALA A 107 -2.50 10.85 -2.95
N ALA A 108 -2.21 9.88 -2.08
CA ALA A 108 -1.74 10.20 -0.74
C ALA A 108 -0.49 11.08 -0.88
N GLU A 109 -0.48 12.22 -0.19
CA GLU A 109 0.60 13.20 -0.32
C GLU A 109 1.93 12.53 0.09
N LEU A 110 2.86 12.48 -0.86
CA LEU A 110 4.19 11.92 -0.61
C LEU A 110 4.98 12.86 0.30
N PRO A 111 5.80 12.34 1.24
CA PRO A 111 6.75 13.16 1.96
C PRO A 111 7.64 13.94 0.98
N ALA A 112 7.98 15.20 1.29
CA ALA A 112 8.78 16.04 0.40
C ALA A 112 10.14 15.39 0.03
N GLY A 113 10.77 14.70 0.98
CA GLY A 113 11.98 13.93 0.72
C GLY A 113 11.76 12.77 -0.26
N ALA A 114 10.60 12.11 -0.20
CA ALA A 114 10.25 11.05 -1.14
C ALA A 114 10.15 11.61 -2.57
N VAL A 115 9.45 12.74 -2.77
CA VAL A 115 9.38 13.38 -4.10
C VAL A 115 10.78 13.64 -4.68
N ARG A 116 11.73 14.03 -3.83
CA ARG A 116 13.11 14.32 -4.24
C ARG A 116 13.94 13.06 -4.54
N TYR A 117 13.83 12.03 -3.72
CA TYR A 117 14.77 10.89 -3.74
C TYR A 117 14.20 9.59 -4.30
N LEU A 118 12.88 9.50 -4.53
CA LEU A 118 12.25 8.34 -5.15
C LEU A 118 12.84 8.01 -6.54
N PRO A 119 13.13 8.98 -7.44
CA PRO A 119 13.77 8.67 -8.72
C PRO A 119 15.17 8.05 -8.56
N VAL A 120 15.93 8.48 -7.56
CA VAL A 120 17.26 7.93 -7.24
C VAL A 120 17.12 6.48 -6.75
N LEU A 121 16.18 6.23 -5.84
CA LEU A 121 15.90 4.89 -5.35
C LEU A 121 15.46 3.94 -6.47
N LYS A 122 14.57 4.40 -7.35
CA LYS A 122 14.09 3.64 -8.52
C LYS A 122 15.25 3.29 -9.46
N ALA A 123 16.15 4.24 -9.73
CA ALA A 123 17.34 3.99 -10.55
C ALA A 123 18.29 2.96 -9.92
N GLU A 124 18.55 3.03 -8.61
CA GLU A 124 19.37 2.03 -7.91
C GLU A 124 18.67 0.65 -7.88
N GLN A 125 17.36 0.59 -7.68
CA GLN A 125 16.58 -0.65 -7.77
C GLN A 125 16.72 -1.29 -9.16
N GLN A 126 16.47 -0.52 -10.23
CA GLN A 126 16.56 -1.03 -11.60
C GLN A 126 17.96 -1.55 -11.93
N ARG A 127 19.01 -0.89 -11.42
CA ARG A 127 20.39 -1.30 -11.66
C ARG A 127 20.80 -2.54 -10.87
N LEU A 128 20.38 -2.64 -9.60
CA LEU A 128 20.93 -3.63 -8.66
C LEU A 128 19.99 -4.80 -8.36
N TRP A 129 18.70 -4.63 -8.61
CA TRP A 129 17.66 -5.63 -8.40
C TRP A 129 16.52 -5.47 -9.43
N PRO A 130 16.80 -5.57 -10.74
CA PRO A 130 15.82 -5.31 -11.80
C PRO A 130 14.59 -6.22 -11.75
N ASP A 131 14.76 -7.44 -11.26
CA ASP A 131 13.74 -8.50 -11.13
C ASP A 131 13.01 -8.48 -9.77
N HIS A 132 13.05 -7.36 -9.03
CA HIS A 132 12.33 -7.22 -7.77
C HIS A 132 10.82 -7.44 -8.00
N PRO A 133 10.15 -8.41 -7.31
CA PRO A 133 8.74 -8.73 -7.58
C PRO A 133 7.76 -7.60 -7.25
N HIS A 134 8.06 -6.79 -6.23
CA HIS A 134 7.25 -5.62 -5.82
C HIS A 134 8.13 -4.40 -5.46
N PRO A 135 8.75 -3.71 -6.44
CA PRO A 135 9.87 -2.77 -6.20
C PRO A 135 9.48 -1.54 -5.35
N VAL A 136 8.21 -1.14 -5.37
CA VAL A 136 7.65 -0.06 -4.55
C VAL A 136 7.81 -0.29 -3.03
N LEU A 137 8.02 -1.54 -2.58
CA LEU A 137 8.32 -1.83 -1.18
C LEU A 137 9.59 -1.15 -0.70
N LEU A 138 10.55 -0.86 -1.58
CA LEU A 138 11.77 -0.15 -1.18
C LEU A 138 11.47 1.28 -0.73
N ALA A 139 10.48 1.95 -1.34
CA ALA A 139 10.03 3.27 -0.87
C ALA A 139 9.37 3.17 0.51
N SER A 140 8.59 2.11 0.71
CA SER A 140 7.93 1.81 1.97
C SER A 140 8.92 1.51 3.09
N LEU A 141 10.01 0.80 2.76
CA LEU A 141 11.13 0.52 3.63
C LEU A 141 11.85 1.82 4.03
N VAL A 142 12.16 2.71 3.08
CA VAL A 142 12.75 4.02 3.40
C VAL A 142 11.85 4.81 4.34
N GLU A 143 10.54 4.82 4.11
CA GLU A 143 9.61 5.50 5.01
C GLU A 143 9.60 4.86 6.40
N GLN A 144 9.59 3.53 6.47
CA GLN A 144 9.58 2.80 7.74
C GLN A 144 10.86 3.07 8.57
N GLU A 145 12.02 3.20 7.91
CA GLU A 145 13.30 3.44 8.58
C GLU A 145 13.50 4.91 8.98
N SER A 146 12.97 5.87 8.21
CA SER A 146 13.32 7.29 8.40
C SER A 146 12.18 8.16 8.95
N CYS A 147 10.92 7.72 8.88
CA CYS A 147 9.77 8.57 9.19
C CYS A 147 9.09 8.18 10.50
N ILE A 148 9.26 9.02 11.54
CA ILE A 148 8.41 8.97 12.75
C ILE A 148 6.98 9.35 12.37
N THR A 149 6.84 10.41 11.59
CA THR A 149 5.62 10.81 10.87
C THR A 149 5.98 11.30 9.47
N LEU A 150 5.00 11.42 8.57
CA LEU A 150 5.24 11.90 7.19
C LEU A 150 5.77 13.34 7.12
N HIS A 151 5.55 14.13 8.18
CA HIS A 151 6.02 15.52 8.28
C HIS A 151 7.22 15.68 9.21
N SER A 152 7.73 14.58 9.76
CA SER A 152 8.90 14.63 10.64
C SER A 152 10.15 15.02 9.85
N ARG A 153 11.06 15.80 10.46
CA ARG A 153 12.28 16.30 9.81
C ARG A 153 13.21 15.20 9.29
N GLY A 154 13.13 14.01 9.89
CA GLY A 154 13.92 12.85 9.49
C GLY A 154 13.33 12.08 8.29
N CYS A 155 12.04 12.29 7.98
CA CYS A 155 11.34 11.50 6.99
C CYS A 155 11.93 11.72 5.59
N TRP A 156 12.46 10.64 4.98
CA TRP A 156 13.14 10.69 3.69
C TRP A 156 14.31 11.69 3.62
N ASN A 157 14.98 11.92 4.75
CA ASN A 157 16.09 12.87 4.83
C ASN A 157 17.45 12.15 4.98
N PRO A 158 18.32 12.17 3.96
CA PRO A 158 19.66 11.59 4.04
C PRO A 158 20.56 12.23 5.10
N GLY A 159 20.27 13.47 5.50
CA GLY A 159 20.96 14.17 6.58
C GLY A 159 20.41 13.87 7.97
N ALA A 160 19.40 13.00 8.11
CA ALA A 160 18.86 12.61 9.41
C ALA A 160 19.94 11.86 10.22
N GLN A 161 20.04 12.19 11.50
CA GLN A 161 21.02 11.60 12.39
C GLN A 161 20.36 11.24 13.73
N LEU A 162 20.42 9.96 14.09
CA LEU A 162 20.19 9.49 15.46
C LEU A 162 21.55 9.35 16.12
N LYS A 163 21.96 10.30 16.96
CA LYS A 163 23.26 10.22 17.66
C LYS A 163 23.09 10.25 19.17
N THR A 164 23.55 9.20 19.82
CA THR A 164 23.60 9.05 21.27
C THR A 164 24.99 8.57 21.71
N ALA A 165 25.23 8.48 23.01
CA ALA A 165 26.45 7.85 23.53
C ALA A 165 26.57 6.36 23.16
N ARG A 166 25.45 5.71 22.79
CA ARG A 166 25.40 4.27 22.50
C ARG A 166 25.43 3.94 21.02
N GLU A 167 24.95 4.85 20.16
CA GLU A 167 24.82 4.59 18.73
C GLU A 167 24.77 5.85 17.90
N GLU A 168 25.16 5.71 16.63
CA GLU A 168 24.94 6.66 15.56
C GLU A 168 24.25 5.97 14.39
N GLY A 169 23.01 6.35 14.10
CA GLY A 169 22.21 5.93 12.95
C GLY A 169 22.15 7.05 11.91
N ALA A 170 22.47 6.72 10.65
CA ALA A 170 22.62 7.69 9.58
C ALA A 170 21.57 7.53 8.47
N GLY A 171 20.88 8.64 8.19
CA GLY A 171 20.13 8.88 6.97
C GLY A 171 18.91 7.99 6.75
N VAL A 172 18.54 7.80 5.48
CA VAL A 172 17.25 7.23 5.08
C VAL A 172 17.09 5.73 5.37
N GLY A 173 18.20 5.01 5.53
CA GLY A 173 18.21 3.58 5.90
C GLY A 173 18.70 3.31 7.32
N GLN A 174 18.89 4.36 8.13
CA GLN A 174 19.41 4.28 9.51
C GLN A 174 20.65 3.37 9.64
N ILE A 175 21.63 3.53 8.75
CA ILE A 175 22.89 2.76 8.81
C ILE A 175 23.58 3.06 10.13
N THR A 176 23.81 2.02 10.94
CA THR A 176 24.13 2.19 12.36
C THR A 176 25.54 1.73 12.72
N ARG A 177 26.22 2.50 13.56
CA ARG A 177 27.32 2.02 14.40
C ARG A 177 26.93 2.14 15.86
N ALA A 178 27.37 1.20 16.68
CA ALA A 178 27.13 1.22 18.12
C ALA A 178 28.43 1.14 18.91
N TYR A 179 28.40 1.71 20.11
CA TYR A 179 29.55 1.84 21.00
C TYR A 179 29.32 1.07 22.30
N ARG A 180 30.42 0.60 22.91
CA ARG A 180 30.44 0.14 24.30
C ARG A 180 30.49 1.34 25.24
N ALA A 181 30.30 1.09 26.54
CA ALA A 181 30.32 2.13 27.57
C ALA A 181 31.68 2.87 27.67
N ASP A 182 32.78 2.22 27.26
CA ASP A 182 34.12 2.82 27.21
C ASP A 182 34.39 3.63 25.92
N GLY A 183 33.40 3.75 25.04
CA GLY A 183 33.51 4.44 23.75
C GLY A 183 34.09 3.59 22.61
N SER A 184 34.52 2.36 22.87
CA SER A 184 35.00 1.46 21.82
C SER A 184 33.87 1.01 20.89
N LEU A 185 34.17 0.80 19.61
CA LEU A 185 33.18 0.31 18.64
C LEU A 185 32.74 -1.11 18.98
N ARG A 186 31.42 -1.30 19.10
CA ARG A 186 30.79 -2.61 19.27
C ARG A 186 30.49 -3.27 17.93
N PHE A 187 29.93 -2.50 16.99
CA PHE A 187 29.76 -2.89 15.58
C PHE A 187 29.64 -1.64 14.71
N ASP A 188 29.89 -1.79 13.42
CA ASP A 188 29.80 -0.72 12.42
C ASP A 188 29.20 -1.27 11.12
N ALA A 189 27.88 -1.12 10.96
CA ALA A 189 27.19 -1.63 9.77
C ALA A 189 27.68 -0.96 8.48
N LEU A 190 28.15 0.30 8.54
CA LEU A 190 28.68 0.96 7.36
C LEU A 190 29.97 0.30 6.90
N ALA A 191 30.87 -0.02 7.84
CA ALA A 191 32.10 -0.74 7.54
C ALA A 191 31.81 -2.11 6.92
N ASP A 192 30.90 -2.87 7.53
CA ASP A 192 30.48 -4.20 7.03
C ASP A 192 29.90 -4.10 5.61
N LEU A 193 29.05 -3.09 5.34
CA LEU A 193 28.48 -2.85 4.02
C LEU A 193 29.54 -2.50 2.96
N ARG A 194 30.54 -1.70 3.32
CA ARG A 194 31.64 -1.38 2.41
C ARG A 194 32.51 -2.59 2.10
N GLU A 195 32.76 -3.43 3.10
CA GLU A 195 33.52 -4.67 2.90
C GLU A 195 32.74 -5.60 1.96
N GLN A 196 31.45 -5.80 2.23
CA GLN A 196 30.60 -6.68 1.43
C GLN A 196 30.37 -6.17 0.01
N TYR A 197 30.24 -4.86 -0.19
CA TYR A 197 29.84 -4.25 -1.46
C TYR A 197 30.85 -3.22 -1.97
N GLY A 198 32.16 -3.47 -1.82
CA GLY A 198 33.20 -2.47 -2.05
C GLY A 198 33.15 -1.76 -3.40
N ALA A 199 32.80 -2.45 -4.49
CA ALA A 199 32.62 -1.84 -5.81
C ALA A 199 31.46 -0.83 -5.87
N GLU A 200 30.42 -1.05 -5.06
CA GLU A 200 29.18 -0.27 -5.07
C GLU A 200 29.16 0.82 -3.99
N LEU A 201 29.77 0.55 -2.83
CA LEU A 201 29.70 1.39 -1.63
C LEU A 201 31.08 1.87 -1.16
N GLY A 202 32.15 1.67 -1.93
CA GLY A 202 33.52 2.00 -1.51
C GLY A 202 33.71 3.47 -1.09
N ALA A 203 32.94 4.39 -1.67
CA ALA A 203 32.97 5.82 -1.34
C ALA A 203 32.03 6.24 -0.18
N LEU A 204 31.21 5.33 0.34
CA LEU A 204 30.37 5.57 1.50
C LEU A 204 31.27 5.49 2.74
N SER A 205 31.25 6.48 3.62
CA SER A 205 32.02 6.50 4.86
C SER A 205 31.26 7.30 5.92
N TRP A 206 31.64 7.20 7.19
CA TRP A 206 31.08 8.08 8.23
C TRP A 206 31.33 9.58 7.98
N SER A 207 32.32 9.93 7.17
CA SER A 207 32.56 11.32 6.75
C SER A 207 31.73 11.77 5.54
N SER A 208 31.18 10.84 4.75
CA SER A 208 30.40 11.13 3.55
C SER A 208 28.93 10.70 3.62
N VAL A 209 28.55 9.90 4.62
CA VAL A 209 27.25 9.22 4.67
C VAL A 209 26.11 10.23 4.57
N TYR A 210 26.13 11.32 5.32
CA TYR A 210 25.06 12.33 5.33
C TYR A 210 24.95 13.16 4.04
N GLN A 211 25.96 13.11 3.16
CA GLN A 211 25.99 13.83 1.90
C GLN A 211 25.70 12.92 0.70
N ARG A 212 25.78 11.59 0.88
CA ARG A 212 25.68 10.58 -0.20
C ARG A 212 24.34 9.86 -0.15
N ALA A 213 23.27 10.60 -0.44
CA ALA A 213 21.92 10.06 -0.53
C ALA A 213 21.82 8.88 -1.52
N ASP A 214 22.53 8.97 -2.65
CA ASP A 214 22.67 7.91 -3.65
C ASP A 214 23.20 6.61 -3.04
N LEU A 215 24.28 6.69 -2.26
CA LEU A 215 24.90 5.51 -1.66
C LEU A 215 24.12 4.96 -0.46
N GLN A 216 23.39 5.81 0.28
CA GLN A 216 22.48 5.33 1.33
C GLN A 216 21.34 4.50 0.72
N LEU A 217 20.70 5.01 -0.33
CA LEU A 217 19.62 4.30 -1.04
C LEU A 217 20.15 3.02 -1.70
N ARG A 218 21.34 3.09 -2.30
CA ARG A 218 22.03 1.92 -2.85
C ARG A 218 22.27 0.84 -1.79
N ALA A 219 22.76 1.22 -0.62
CA ALA A 219 22.97 0.30 0.50
C ALA A 219 21.66 -0.37 0.91
N LEU A 220 20.57 0.39 1.03
CA LEU A 220 19.24 -0.14 1.35
C LEU A 220 18.76 -1.16 0.30
N VAL A 221 18.93 -0.86 -1.00
CA VAL A 221 18.59 -1.81 -2.09
C VAL A 221 19.40 -3.10 -1.98
N LEU A 222 20.72 -3.00 -1.79
CA LEU A 222 21.61 -4.16 -1.69
C LEU A 222 21.26 -5.04 -0.48
N MET A 223 21.06 -4.42 0.68
CA MET A 223 20.69 -5.10 1.92
C MET A 223 19.32 -5.78 1.81
N SER A 224 18.32 -5.09 1.27
CA SER A 224 16.98 -5.64 1.08
C SER A 224 17.00 -6.84 0.13
N ARG A 225 17.70 -6.70 -1.01
CA ARG A 225 17.90 -7.76 -2.00
C ARG A 225 18.53 -9.00 -1.40
N ASP A 226 19.66 -8.85 -0.70
CA ASP A 226 20.41 -10.00 -0.21
C ASP A 226 19.74 -10.62 1.04
N SER A 227 18.92 -9.86 1.77
CA SER A 227 18.01 -10.41 2.78
C SER A 227 16.91 -11.26 2.16
N ALA A 228 16.23 -10.77 1.11
CA ALA A 228 15.15 -11.50 0.44
C ALA A 228 15.65 -12.74 -0.33
N ARG A 229 16.83 -12.67 -0.96
CA ARG A 229 17.42 -13.78 -1.74
C ARG A 229 17.65 -15.06 -0.94
N GLN A 230 17.81 -14.96 0.37
CA GLN A 230 17.94 -16.12 1.27
C GLN A 230 16.65 -16.93 1.37
N PHE A 231 15.51 -16.33 0.98
CA PHE A 231 14.18 -16.91 1.03
C PHE A 231 13.55 -17.06 -0.35
N ARG A 232 14.33 -16.97 -1.44
CA ARG A 232 13.84 -17.00 -2.84
C ARG A 232 12.94 -18.18 -3.24
N GLN A 233 12.96 -19.25 -2.47
CA GLN A 233 12.12 -20.44 -2.70
C GLN A 233 10.76 -20.37 -1.99
N ALA A 234 10.57 -19.39 -1.10
CA ALA A 234 9.33 -19.22 -0.37
C ALA A 234 8.42 -18.22 -1.10
N PRO A 235 7.10 -18.47 -1.17
CA PRO A 235 6.15 -17.48 -1.68
C PRO A 235 6.26 -16.12 -0.98
N ALA A 236 6.45 -16.11 0.34
CA ALA A 236 6.60 -14.90 1.15
C ALA A 236 8.06 -14.38 1.23
N MET A 237 8.82 -14.46 0.15
CA MET A 237 10.25 -14.10 0.16
C MET A 237 10.53 -12.64 0.54
N LEU A 238 9.61 -11.72 0.23
CA LEU A 238 9.77 -10.29 0.50
C LEU A 238 9.51 -9.97 1.96
N GLU A 239 8.51 -10.62 2.56
CA GLU A 239 8.20 -10.54 3.99
C GLU A 239 9.33 -11.10 4.84
N PHE A 240 9.84 -12.28 4.47
CA PHE A 240 11.02 -12.85 5.14
C PHE A 240 12.27 -11.98 4.95
N GLY A 241 12.43 -11.41 3.76
CA GLY A 241 13.50 -10.48 3.44
C GLY A 241 13.45 -9.22 4.30
N ASP A 242 12.28 -8.60 4.44
CA ASP A 242 12.07 -7.41 5.26
C ASP A 242 12.27 -7.70 6.77
N ALA A 243 11.72 -8.82 7.26
CA ALA A 243 11.99 -9.28 8.62
C ALA A 243 13.49 -9.54 8.86
N GLY A 244 14.19 -10.03 7.83
CA GLY A 244 15.63 -10.26 7.82
C GLY A 244 16.45 -8.98 7.76
N TYR A 245 16.00 -7.97 7.01
CA TYR A 245 16.60 -6.64 6.96
C TYR A 245 16.56 -6.00 8.35
N ASN A 246 15.39 -6.00 8.98
CA ASN A 246 15.18 -5.37 10.29
C ASN A 246 15.84 -6.15 11.45
N GLY A 247 15.79 -7.49 11.42
CA GLY A 247 16.09 -8.31 12.58
C GLY A 247 17.11 -9.44 12.36
N GLY A 248 17.71 -9.54 11.17
CA GLY A 248 18.67 -10.56 10.80
C GLY A 248 18.01 -11.84 10.23
N PRO A 249 18.47 -12.34 9.06
CA PRO A 249 17.85 -13.46 8.34
C PRO A 249 18.02 -14.82 9.05
N ALA A 250 19.13 -15.01 9.78
CA ALA A 250 19.35 -16.23 10.56
C ALA A 250 18.28 -16.41 11.66
N GLY A 251 17.77 -15.30 12.22
CA GLY A 251 16.64 -15.32 13.15
C GLY A 251 15.36 -15.79 12.48
N VAL A 252 15.04 -15.23 11.31
CA VAL A 252 13.87 -15.58 10.52
C VAL A 252 13.89 -17.08 10.14
N GLN A 253 15.04 -17.64 9.77
CA GLN A 253 15.15 -19.08 9.49
C GLN A 253 14.84 -19.96 10.72
N ARG A 254 15.17 -19.52 11.95
CA ARG A 254 14.77 -20.24 13.16
C ARG A 254 13.26 -20.18 13.38
N GLU A 255 12.65 -19.02 13.12
CA GLU A 255 11.20 -18.84 13.24
C GLU A 255 10.44 -19.68 12.21
N ARG A 256 10.95 -19.77 10.97
CA ARG A 256 10.42 -20.70 9.95
C ARG A 256 10.49 -22.16 10.38
N ARG A 257 11.60 -22.59 11.03
CA ARG A 257 11.71 -23.94 11.60
C ARG A 257 10.72 -24.17 12.74
N ALA A 258 10.54 -23.18 13.61
CA ALA A 258 9.55 -23.26 14.69
C ALA A 258 8.11 -23.37 14.13
N CYS A 259 7.78 -22.59 13.09
CA CYS A 259 6.53 -22.72 12.35
C CYS A 259 6.36 -24.13 11.74
N ALA A 260 7.39 -24.67 11.07
CA ALA A 260 7.31 -26.01 10.48
C ALA A 260 7.01 -27.13 11.51
N MET A 261 7.32 -26.91 12.79
CA MET A 261 7.01 -27.84 13.88
C MET A 261 5.63 -27.61 14.51
N ALA A 262 4.98 -26.47 14.21
CA ALA A 262 3.68 -26.12 14.74
C ALA A 262 2.54 -26.64 13.85
N LYS A 263 1.50 -27.19 14.48
CA LYS A 263 0.33 -27.71 13.75
C LYS A 263 -0.36 -26.59 12.98
N GLY A 264 -0.53 -26.78 11.67
CA GLY A 264 -1.27 -25.86 10.79
C GLY A 264 -0.46 -24.65 10.32
N CYS A 265 0.85 -24.59 10.56
CA CYS A 265 1.69 -23.50 10.10
C CYS A 265 2.43 -23.85 8.79
N ASP A 266 2.38 -22.95 7.81
CA ASP A 266 3.14 -23.05 6.56
C ASP A 266 4.44 -22.23 6.68
N PRO A 267 5.63 -22.87 6.70
CA PRO A 267 6.91 -22.16 6.82
C PRO A 267 7.33 -21.42 5.54
N GLY A 268 6.56 -21.51 4.46
CA GLY A 268 6.69 -20.73 3.23
C GLY A 268 5.89 -19.43 3.24
N GLN A 269 4.97 -19.25 4.20
CA GLN A 269 4.09 -18.10 4.31
C GLN A 269 4.44 -17.24 5.53
N TRP A 270 4.22 -15.93 5.44
CA TRP A 270 4.46 -15.01 6.54
C TRP A 270 3.20 -14.77 7.38
N PHE A 271 2.21 -14.10 6.79
CA PHE A 271 1.00 -13.67 7.49
C PHE A 271 0.16 -14.86 7.94
N GLY A 272 -0.29 -14.84 9.19
CA GLY A 272 -1.01 -15.96 9.81
C GLY A 272 -0.17 -17.23 10.04
N HIS A 273 1.13 -17.20 9.73
CA HIS A 273 2.04 -18.34 9.83
C HIS A 273 3.30 -17.95 10.60
N VAL A 274 4.44 -17.76 9.93
CA VAL A 274 5.74 -17.55 10.59
C VAL A 274 5.76 -16.33 11.52
N GLU A 275 4.96 -15.31 11.23
CA GLU A 275 4.87 -14.13 12.10
C GLU A 275 4.42 -14.47 13.54
N LEU A 276 3.62 -15.52 13.71
CA LEU A 276 3.11 -16.00 15.01
C LEU A 276 4.17 -16.75 15.83
N HIS A 277 5.27 -17.17 15.20
CA HIS A 277 6.33 -17.99 15.79
C HIS A 277 7.61 -17.21 16.08
N CYS A 278 7.45 -15.96 16.50
CA CYS A 278 8.56 -15.07 16.81
C CYS A 278 9.43 -15.58 17.96
N LEU A 279 10.74 -15.66 17.71
CA LEU A 279 11.76 -16.14 18.65
C LEU A 279 12.68 -15.02 19.13
N LYS A 280 12.45 -13.77 18.70
CA LYS A 280 13.15 -12.59 19.20
C LYS A 280 12.74 -12.30 20.64
N SER A 281 13.55 -11.49 21.33
CA SER A 281 13.25 -11.05 22.69
C SER A 281 11.89 -10.37 22.76
N ARG A 282 11.09 -10.79 23.75
CA ARG A 282 9.82 -10.14 24.14
C ARG A 282 10.01 -9.09 25.24
N GLN A 283 11.25 -8.84 25.65
CA GLN A 283 11.54 -7.78 26.62
C GLN A 283 11.33 -6.40 26.00
N PRO A 284 10.70 -5.45 26.71
CA PRO A 284 10.54 -4.09 26.22
C PRO A 284 11.87 -3.40 25.91
N LEU A 285 11.90 -2.69 24.78
CA LEU A 285 12.99 -1.83 24.33
C LEU A 285 12.48 -0.38 24.24
N TYR A 286 12.35 0.15 23.02
CA TYR A 286 11.92 1.52 22.77
C TYR A 286 10.39 1.64 22.78
N GLY A 287 9.87 2.66 23.46
CA GLY A 287 8.42 2.94 23.48
C GLY A 287 7.58 1.79 24.04
N GLY A 288 8.13 0.95 24.90
CA GLY A 288 7.45 -0.22 25.48
C GLY A 288 7.33 -1.43 24.55
N ARG A 289 7.89 -1.37 23.34
CA ARG A 289 7.81 -2.44 22.34
C ARG A 289 8.99 -3.40 22.45
N SER A 290 8.75 -4.69 22.24
CA SER A 290 9.83 -5.68 22.20
C SER A 290 10.48 -5.78 20.82
N ALA A 291 11.64 -6.45 20.74
CA ALA A 291 12.28 -6.75 19.45
C ALA A 291 11.37 -7.60 18.54
N CYS A 292 10.51 -8.42 19.14
CA CYS A 292 9.51 -9.18 18.41
C CYS A 292 8.44 -8.26 17.80
N ASP A 293 7.84 -7.38 18.61
CA ASP A 293 6.79 -6.46 18.16
C ASP A 293 7.30 -5.54 17.06
N ILE A 294 8.53 -5.02 17.24
CA ILE A 294 9.20 -4.18 16.24
C ILE A 294 9.31 -4.91 14.91
N ASN A 295 9.79 -6.15 14.92
CA ASN A 295 10.00 -6.90 13.68
C ASN A 295 8.70 -7.28 12.97
N ARG A 296 7.64 -7.64 13.71
CA ARG A 296 6.34 -7.99 13.09
C ARG A 296 5.64 -6.77 12.52
N GLU A 297 5.66 -5.67 13.26
CA GLU A 297 5.08 -4.42 12.77
C GLU A 297 5.87 -3.87 11.57
N HIS A 298 7.19 -4.05 11.54
CA HIS A 298 8.03 -3.65 10.42
C HIS A 298 7.53 -4.25 9.10
N VAL A 299 7.35 -5.58 9.05
CA VAL A 299 6.84 -6.28 7.87
C VAL A 299 5.44 -5.82 7.51
N ARG A 300 4.53 -5.76 8.50
CA ARG A 300 3.17 -5.27 8.25
C ARG A 300 3.17 -3.86 7.65
N ASN A 301 3.99 -2.97 8.19
CA ASN A 301 4.03 -1.58 7.75
C ASN A 301 4.60 -1.44 6.34
N VAL A 302 5.72 -2.10 6.05
CA VAL A 302 6.36 -2.05 4.74
C VAL A 302 5.48 -2.67 3.67
N ILE A 303 4.91 -3.85 3.94
CA ILE A 303 4.19 -4.65 2.95
C ILE A 303 2.75 -4.15 2.74
N LEU A 304 2.02 -3.85 3.82
CA LEU A 304 0.56 -3.62 3.76
C LEU A 304 0.15 -2.16 3.97
N VAL A 305 0.90 -1.38 4.76
CA VAL A 305 0.46 -0.05 5.19
C VAL A 305 1.04 1.07 4.33
N ARG A 306 2.34 1.04 4.06
CA ARG A 306 3.06 2.15 3.45
C ARG A 306 3.11 2.07 1.92
N ALA A 307 3.12 0.86 1.36
CA ALA A 307 3.23 0.62 -0.09
C ALA A 307 2.17 1.32 -0.95
N PRO A 308 0.87 1.28 -0.62
CA PRO A 308 -0.18 1.83 -1.51
C PRO A 308 0.02 3.31 -1.88
N LYS A 309 0.63 4.09 -0.99
CA LYS A 309 0.90 5.52 -1.20
C LYS A 309 1.96 5.76 -2.30
N TYR A 310 2.90 4.85 -2.46
CA TYR A 310 4.01 5.00 -3.41
C TYR A 310 3.70 4.42 -4.79
N GLU A 311 2.69 3.55 -4.92
CA GLU A 311 2.31 2.90 -6.18
C GLU A 311 2.17 3.88 -7.36
N PRO A 312 1.43 5.00 -7.25
CA PRO A 312 1.22 5.88 -8.41
C PRO A 312 2.51 6.54 -8.88
N ALA A 313 3.37 6.94 -7.94
CA ALA A 313 4.65 7.60 -8.24
C ALA A 313 5.72 6.60 -8.73
N TRP A 314 5.65 5.35 -8.29
CA TRP A 314 6.57 4.30 -8.76
C TRP A 314 6.24 3.86 -10.19
N ALA A 315 4.94 3.75 -10.52
CA ALA A 315 4.45 3.39 -11.84
C ALA A 315 4.60 4.51 -12.88
N ALA A 316 4.79 5.75 -12.46
CA ALA A 316 5.06 6.86 -13.36
C ALA A 316 6.33 6.58 -14.20
N PRO A 317 6.33 6.89 -15.51
CA PRO A 317 7.46 6.65 -16.41
C PRO A 317 8.73 7.35 -15.94
#